data_AF-A0A2D7QPK8-F1
#
_entry.id   AF-A0A2D7QPK8-F1
#
_cell.length_a   1.000
_cell.length_b   1.000
_cell.length_c   1.000
_cell.angle_alpha   90.00
_cell.angle_beta   90.00
_cell.angle_gamma   90.00
#
_symmetry.space_group_name_H-M   'P 1'
#
loop_
_entity.id
_entity.type
_entity.pdbx_description
1 polymer ?
#
loop_
_entity_poly.entity_id
_entity_poly.type
_entity_poly.pdbx_seq_one_letter_code
_entity_poly.pdbx_strand_id
1 'polypeptide(L)'
;MPVSQATQQQIIENNIEVIQFRINQAAQRSGRTLDQIQLVAIGKNHSVSCIQAAIDAGLTDLGENRVQEAKSKKQLIDSKVR
;
A
#
# COMPACT_ATOMS: atom_id res chain seq x y z
N MET A 1 11.50 -14.34 -16.51
CA MET A 1 12.61 -13.51 -15.99
C MET A 1 12.19 -13.03 -14.61
N PRO A 2 12.87 -13.43 -13.51
CA PRO A 2 12.56 -12.89 -12.19
C PRO A 2 12.90 -11.39 -12.20
N VAL A 3 11.91 -10.57 -11.86
CA VAL A 3 12.08 -9.12 -11.71
C VAL A 3 12.95 -8.89 -10.47
N SER A 4 13.96 -8.02 -10.55
CA SER A 4 14.81 -7.71 -9.41
C SER A 4 13.98 -7.01 -8.31
N GLN A 5 14.37 -7.18 -7.05
CA GLN A 5 13.63 -6.60 -5.91
C GLN A 5 13.52 -5.07 -6.02
N ALA A 6 14.56 -4.40 -6.53
CA ALA A 6 14.55 -2.95 -6.76
C ALA A 6 13.51 -2.52 -7.81
N THR A 7 13.39 -3.24 -8.92
CA THR A 7 12.40 -2.95 -9.95
C THR A 7 10.98 -3.20 -9.44
N GLN A 8 10.79 -4.22 -8.60
CA GLN A 8 9.49 -4.50 -7.99
C GLN A 8 9.04 -3.40 -7.02
N GLN A 9 9.97 -2.87 -6.21
CA GLN A 9 9.72 -1.71 -5.35
C GLN A 9 9.31 -0.47 -6.17
N GLN A 10 10.08 -0.16 -7.22
CA GLN A 10 9.84 1.00 -8.07
C GLN A 10 8.49 0.93 -8.81
N ILE A 11 8.07 -0.28 -9.22
CA ILE A 11 6.74 -0.51 -9.79
C ILE A 11 5.65 -0.25 -8.74
N ILE A 12 5.85 -0.68 -7.50
CA ILE A 12 4.88 -0.48 -6.40
C ILE A 12 4.73 1.01 -6.10
N GLU A 13 5.83 1.73 -5.94
CA GLU A 13 5.84 3.18 -5.71
C GLU A 13 5.09 3.93 -6.82
N ASN A 14 5.47 3.69 -8.08
CA ASN A 14 4.81 4.34 -9.23
C ASN A 14 3.32 3.99 -9.33
N ASN A 15 2.94 2.75 -9.03
CA ASN A 15 1.53 2.35 -9.00
C ASN A 15 0.76 3.10 -7.91
N ILE A 16 1.35 3.30 -6.73
CA ILE A 16 0.72 4.01 -5.63
C ILE A 16 0.51 5.49 -5.99
N GLU A 17 1.51 6.14 -6.59
CA GLU A 17 1.37 7.52 -7.08
C GLU A 17 0.23 7.66 -8.09
N VAL A 18 0.16 6.76 -9.08
CA VAL A 18 -0.90 6.75 -10.09
C VAL A 18 -2.28 6.53 -9.45
N ILE A 19 -2.38 5.65 -8.45
CA ILE A 19 -3.63 5.39 -7.73
C ILE A 19 -4.03 6.62 -6.91
N GLN A 20 -3.11 7.24 -6.17
CA GLN A 20 -3.38 8.46 -5.40
C GLN A 20 -3.85 9.60 -6.30
N PHE A 21 -3.21 9.79 -7.47
CA PHE A 21 -3.65 10.77 -8.46
C PHE A 21 -5.09 10.52 -8.94
N ARG A 22 -5.42 9.26 -9.24
CA ARG A 22 -6.79 8.87 -9.64
C ARG A 22 -7.81 9.08 -8.53
N ILE A 23 -7.45 8.76 -7.28
CA ILE A 23 -8.30 9.00 -6.11
C ILE A 23 -8.55 10.49 -5.96
N ASN A 24 -7.52 11.34 -6.07
CA ASN A 24 -7.68 12.79 -5.98
C ASN A 24 -8.65 13.33 -7.04
N GLN A 25 -8.49 12.89 -8.29
CA GLN A 25 -9.41 13.29 -9.37
C GLN A 25 -10.84 12.82 -9.11
N ALA A 26 -11.05 11.61 -8.61
CA ALA A 26 -12.36 11.09 -8.26
C ALA A 26 -12.98 11.82 -7.05
N ALA A 27 -12.17 12.18 -6.05
CA ALA A 27 -12.57 12.96 -4.89
C ALA A 27 -13.06 14.34 -5.32
N GLN A 28 -12.26 15.06 -6.12
CA GLN A 28 -12.62 16.38 -6.65
C GLN A 28 -13.92 16.34 -7.45
N ARG A 29 -14.10 15.34 -8.33
CA ARG A 29 -15.34 15.15 -9.09
C ARG A 29 -16.57 14.90 -8.21
N SER A 30 -16.36 14.35 -7.02
CA SER A 30 -17.42 14.02 -6.05
C SER A 30 -17.61 15.11 -4.99
N GLY A 31 -16.90 16.24 -5.08
CA GLY A 31 -16.93 17.30 -4.07
C GLY A 31 -16.31 16.90 -2.72
N ARG A 32 -15.44 15.90 -2.71
CA ARG A 32 -14.73 15.39 -1.53
C ARG A 32 -13.25 15.75 -1.59
N THR A 33 -12.59 15.73 -0.45
CA THR A 33 -11.12 15.84 -0.36
C THR A 33 -10.48 14.46 -0.28
N LEU A 34 -9.20 14.36 -0.65
CA LEU A 34 -8.46 13.10 -0.61
C LEU A 34 -8.42 12.50 0.81
N ASP A 35 -8.34 13.36 1.82
CA ASP A 35 -8.35 13.04 3.25
C ASP A 35 -9.64 12.33 3.72
N GLN A 36 -10.73 12.39 2.93
CA GLN A 36 -11.97 11.66 3.19
C GLN A 36 -11.98 10.25 2.55
N ILE A 37 -10.94 9.88 1.81
CA ILE A 37 -10.83 8.60 1.10
C ILE A 37 -9.63 7.83 1.63
N GLN A 38 -9.91 6.76 2.37
CA GLN A 38 -8.87 5.87 2.87
C GLN A 38 -8.50 4.83 1.80
N LEU A 39 -7.23 4.81 1.42
CA LEU A 39 -6.68 3.78 0.53
C LEU A 39 -6.14 2.62 1.36
N VAL A 40 -6.81 1.47 1.28
CA VAL A 40 -6.40 0.25 1.98
C VAL A 40 -5.69 -0.67 0.99
N ALA A 41 -4.41 -0.94 1.22
CA ALA A 41 -3.63 -1.85 0.38
C ALA A 41 -3.78 -3.30 0.85
N ILE A 42 -4.17 -4.19 -0.06
CA ILE A 42 -4.42 -5.60 0.28
C ILE A 42 -3.15 -6.42 0.08
N GLY A 43 -2.51 -6.83 1.17
CA GLY A 43 -1.20 -7.51 1.21
C GLY A 43 -1.22 -9.03 0.97
N LYS A 44 -2.39 -9.60 0.65
CA LYS A 44 -2.58 -11.06 0.50
C LYS A 44 -1.58 -11.64 -0.51
N ASN A 45 -0.88 -12.70 -0.15
CA ASN A 45 0.16 -13.35 -0.98
C ASN A 45 1.35 -12.48 -1.41
N HIS A 46 1.52 -11.26 -0.89
CA HIS A 46 2.69 -10.43 -1.18
C HIS A 46 3.77 -10.57 -0.10
N SER A 47 5.03 -10.51 -0.54
CA SER A 47 6.21 -10.58 0.34
C SER A 47 6.33 -9.35 1.23
N VAL A 48 7.02 -9.49 2.37
CA VAL A 48 7.26 -8.39 3.32
C VAL A 48 7.96 -7.20 2.63
N SER A 49 8.88 -7.44 1.70
CA SER A 49 9.55 -6.39 0.94
C SER A 49 8.60 -5.52 0.11
N CYS A 50 7.55 -6.10 -0.48
CA CYS A 50 6.54 -5.34 -1.21
C CYS A 50 5.69 -4.49 -0.28
N ILE A 51 5.39 -5.02 0.90
CA ILE A 51 4.61 -4.31 1.90
C ILE A 51 5.44 -3.15 2.48
N GLN A 52 6.73 -3.35 2.69
CA GLN A 52 7.64 -2.29 3.11
C GLN A 52 7.71 -1.17 2.06
N ALA A 53 7.89 -1.51 0.78
CA ALA A 53 7.85 -0.52 -0.31
C ALA A 53 6.53 0.26 -0.35
N ALA A 54 5.40 -0.40 -0.10
CA ALA A 54 4.10 0.25 -0.03
C ALA A 54 4.00 1.24 1.14
N ILE A 55 4.59 0.91 2.29
CA ILE A 55 4.64 1.77 3.48
C ILE A 55 5.59 2.94 3.28
N ASP A 56 6.75 2.69 2.67
CA ASP A 56 7.71 3.73 2.33
C ASP A 56 7.10 4.74 1.34
N ALA A 57 6.21 4.27 0.45
CA ALA A 57 5.38 5.10 -0.42
C ALA A 57 4.18 5.79 0.29
N GLY A 58 4.03 5.62 1.60
CA GLY A 58 3.05 6.33 2.43
C GLY A 58 1.73 5.60 2.70
N LEU A 59 1.60 4.32 2.32
CA LEU A 59 0.42 3.53 2.71
C LEU A 59 0.52 3.06 4.16
N THR A 60 -0.39 3.54 4.99
CA THR A 60 -0.48 3.14 6.41
C THR A 60 -1.55 2.09 6.68
N ASP A 61 -2.53 1.95 5.80
CA ASP A 61 -3.67 1.05 5.97
C ASP A 61 -3.47 -0.22 5.14
N LEU A 62 -3.23 -1.34 5.83
CA LEU A 62 -2.98 -2.63 5.20
C LEU A 62 -4.09 -3.63 5.53
N GLY A 63 -4.73 -4.16 4.49
CA GLY A 63 -5.75 -5.20 4.59
C GLY A 63 -5.15 -6.59 4.35
N GLU A 64 -5.22 -7.47 5.35
CA GLU A 64 -4.83 -8.88 5.21
C GLU A 64 -6.05 -9.77 5.41
N ASN A 65 -6.23 -10.76 4.52
CA ASN A 65 -7.39 -11.67 4.60
C ASN A 65 -7.23 -12.73 5.71
N ARG A 66 -6.04 -12.82 6.34
CA ARG A 66 -5.70 -13.77 7.40
C ARG A 66 -5.00 -13.07 8.56
N VAL A 67 -5.59 -13.16 9.75
CA VAL A 67 -5.08 -12.54 11.00
C VAL A 67 -3.69 -13.05 11.39
N GLN A 68 -3.36 -14.31 11.10
CA GLN A 68 -2.05 -14.90 11.38
C GLN A 68 -0.95 -14.28 10.51
N GLU A 69 -1.23 -14.08 9.21
CA GLU A 69 -0.32 -13.41 8.30
C GLU A 69 -0.14 -11.93 8.70
N ALA A 70 -1.24 -11.27 9.09
CA ALA A 70 -1.22 -9.90 9.61
C ALA A 70 -0.34 -9.76 10.86
N LYS A 71 -0.40 -10.69 11.82
CA LYS A 71 0.41 -10.65 13.04
C LYS A 71 1.90 -10.86 12.77
N SER A 72 2.24 -11.88 11.97
CA SER A 72 3.64 -12.17 11.61
C SER A 72 4.26 -11.04 10.81
N LYS A 73 3.47 -10.37 9.95
CA LYS A 73 3.90 -9.20 9.18
C LYS A 73 3.97 -7.95 10.06
N LYS A 74 2.98 -7.65 10.90
CA LYS A 74 3.03 -6.50 11.84
C LYS A 74 4.24 -6.53 12.79
N GLN A 75 4.73 -7.71 13.16
CA GLN A 75 5.95 -7.81 13.97
C GLN A 75 7.23 -7.43 13.20
N LEU A 76 7.22 -7.57 11.87
CA LEU A 76 8.37 -7.26 11.00
C LEU A 76 8.32 -5.86 10.41
N ILE A 77 7.20 -5.16 10.52
CA ILE A 77 6.90 -3.93 9.79
C ILE A 77 6.63 -2.80 10.79
N ASP A 78 7.05 -1.58 10.45
CA ASP A 78 7.05 -0.39 11.32
C ASP A 78 5.69 -0.15 12.03
N SER A 79 5.76 0.43 13.23
CA SER A 79 4.64 0.63 14.18
C SER A 79 3.57 1.62 13.69
N LYS A 80 3.71 2.16 12.47
CA LYS A 80 2.81 3.13 11.84
C LYS A 80 1.68 2.49 11.03
N VAL A 81 1.65 1.15 10.93
CA VAL A 81 0.65 0.39 10.18
C VAL A 81 -0.59 0.10 11.03
N ARG A 82 -1.78 0.43 10.50
CA ARG A 82 -3.08 0.14 11.13
C ARG A 82 -3.62 -1.22 10.72
#